data_AF-A0AAN9LVY9-F1
#
_entry.id   AF-A0AAN9LVY9-F1
#
_cell.length_a   1.000
_cell.length_b   1.000
_cell.length_c   1.000
_cell.angle_alpha   90.00
_cell.angle_beta   90.00
_cell.angle_gamma   90.00
#
_symmetry.space_group_name_H-M   'P 1'
#
loop_
_entity.id
_entity.type
_entity.pdbx_description
1 polymer ?
#
loop_
_entity_poly.entity_id
_entity_poly.type
_entity_poly.pdbx_seq_one_letter_code
_entity_poly.pdbx_strand_id
1 'polypeptide(L)'
;MAFVRLAPLALFLLATSIMFSMKKIEAVDCSGACSPFEMPPCGSSDCRCVPVGLFVGYCIYPTGLSAAAKMIDEHPNLCQSHEECMKKGSGNFCARYPNHYMDYGWCFNSGSEELRGFLAMPRAISK
;
A
#
# COMPACT_ATOMS: atom_id res chain seq x y z
N MET A 1 50.79 -29.83 18.99
CA MET A 1 49.61 -30.33 18.25
C MET A 1 48.29 -29.58 18.59
N ALA A 2 48.33 -28.41 19.23
CA ALA A 2 47.12 -27.62 19.53
C ALA A 2 46.63 -26.76 18.35
N PHE A 3 47.54 -26.31 17.48
CA PHE A 3 47.22 -25.46 16.32
C PHE A 3 46.40 -26.15 15.23
N VAL A 4 46.53 -27.47 15.09
CA VAL A 4 45.83 -28.26 14.05
C VAL A 4 44.33 -28.40 14.37
N ARG A 5 43.92 -28.13 15.62
CA ARG A 5 42.52 -28.20 16.08
C ARG A 5 41.82 -26.84 16.06
N LEU A 6 42.55 -25.73 15.98
CA LEU A 6 41.96 -24.40 15.80
C LEU A 6 41.52 -24.13 14.37
N ALA A 7 42.26 -24.62 13.37
CA ALA A 7 41.93 -24.40 11.97
C ALA A 7 40.55 -24.96 11.55
N PRO A 8 40.15 -26.18 11.97
CA PRO A 8 38.82 -26.71 11.69
C PRO A 8 37.71 -25.90 12.38
N LEU A 9 37.92 -25.46 13.63
CA LEU A 9 36.96 -24.65 14.39
C LEU A 9 36.79 -23.26 13.77
N ALA A 10 37.88 -22.62 13.35
CA ALA A 10 37.83 -21.33 12.66
C ALA A 10 37.12 -21.42 11.30
N LEU A 11 37.38 -22.49 10.54
CA LEU A 11 36.66 -22.77 9.28
C LEU A 11 35.17 -23.06 9.52
N PHE A 12 34.83 -23.76 10.61
CA PHE A 12 33.43 -24.03 10.97
C PHE A 12 32.68 -22.75 11.34
N LEU A 13 33.30 -21.86 12.10
CA LEU A 13 32.74 -20.55 12.46
C LEU A 13 32.62 -19.60 11.26
N LEU A 14 33.60 -19.61 10.35
CA LEU A 14 33.52 -18.88 9.09
C LEU A 14 32.39 -19.42 8.20
N ALA A 15 32.26 -20.74 8.06
CA ALA A 15 31.22 -21.35 7.26
C ALA A 15 29.81 -21.08 7.81
N THR A 16 29.62 -21.10 9.14
CA THR A 16 28.33 -20.73 9.74
C THR A 16 28.04 -19.24 9.56
N SER A 17 29.04 -18.35 9.63
CA SER A 17 28.82 -16.91 9.39
C SER A 17 28.34 -16.59 7.96
N ILE A 18 28.72 -17.39 6.96
CA ILE A 18 28.28 -17.23 5.56
C ILE A 18 26.85 -17.77 5.36
N MET A 19 26.45 -18.83 6.09
CA MET A 19 25.07 -19.32 6.07
C MET A 19 24.09 -18.39 6.81
N PHE A 20 24.59 -17.64 7.80
CA PHE A 20 23.88 -16.53 8.44
C PHE A 20 24.16 -15.19 7.74
N SER A 21 24.37 -15.21 6.42
CA SER A 21 24.07 -14.02 5.63
C SER A 21 22.58 -13.77 5.84
N MET A 22 22.25 -12.96 6.85
CA MET A 22 20.94 -12.35 6.97
C MET A 22 20.70 -11.76 5.60
N LYS A 23 19.86 -12.45 4.81
CA LYS A 23 19.08 -11.82 3.76
C LYS A 23 18.67 -10.53 4.42
N LYS A 24 19.05 -9.38 3.84
CA LYS A 24 18.43 -8.11 4.23
C LYS A 24 16.94 -8.40 4.11
N ILE A 25 16.33 -8.80 5.22
CA ILE A 25 14.96 -8.53 5.51
C ILE A 25 15.08 -7.03 5.61
N GLU A 26 14.93 -6.37 4.47
CA GLU A 26 14.66 -4.95 4.46
C GLU A 26 13.58 -4.84 5.53
N ALA A 27 13.91 -4.20 6.66
CA ALA A 27 12.86 -3.68 7.50
C ALA A 27 12.06 -2.86 6.49
N VAL A 28 10.93 -3.40 6.03
CA VAL A 28 10.13 -2.76 5.01
C VAL A 28 9.71 -1.48 5.67
N ASP A 29 10.44 -0.41 5.41
CA ASP A 29 10.11 0.89 5.90
C ASP A 29 8.86 1.26 5.10
N CYS A 30 7.70 1.25 5.75
CA CYS A 30 6.47 1.69 5.12
C CYS A 30 6.52 3.22 5.01
N SER A 31 7.43 3.71 4.17
CA SER A 31 7.69 5.11 3.92
C SER A 31 7.98 5.27 2.42
N GLY A 32 7.56 6.41 1.85
CA GLY A 32 7.71 6.68 0.43
C GLY A 32 6.38 6.78 -0.32
N ALA A 33 6.49 7.04 -1.62
CA ALA A 33 5.34 7.16 -2.50
C ALA A 33 4.85 5.78 -2.95
N CYS A 34 3.54 5.66 -3.13
CA CYS A 34 2.90 4.45 -3.65
C CYS A 34 1.82 4.82 -4.66
N SER A 35 1.49 3.88 -5.55
CA SER A 35 0.28 4.00 -6.35
C SER A 35 -0.87 3.26 -5.65
N PRO A 36 -2.08 3.84 -5.56
CA PRO A 36 -3.25 3.13 -5.05
C PRO A 36 -3.60 1.85 -5.84
N PHE A 37 -3.12 1.78 -7.09
CA PHE A 37 -3.30 0.64 -7.99
C PHE A 37 -2.20 -0.41 -7.87
N GLU A 38 -1.19 -0.19 -7.02
CA GLU A 38 -0.08 -1.11 -6.81
C GLU A 38 -0.47 -2.29 -5.91
N MET A 39 0.02 -3.49 -6.26
CA MET A 39 -0.28 -4.74 -5.57
C MET A 39 0.98 -5.62 -5.45
N PRO A 40 1.44 -5.97 -4.24
CA PRO A 40 1.03 -5.44 -2.94
C PRO A 40 1.42 -3.96 -2.78
N PRO A 41 0.62 -3.14 -2.08
CA PRO A 41 0.96 -1.74 -1.86
C PRO A 41 2.31 -1.62 -1.14
N CYS A 42 3.16 -0.68 -1.56
CA CYS A 42 4.44 -0.41 -0.90
C CYS A 42 5.40 -1.62 -0.86
N GLY A 43 5.24 -2.58 -1.77
CA GLY A 43 6.05 -3.79 -1.81
C GLY A 43 5.82 -4.78 -0.65
N SER A 44 4.84 -4.55 0.23
CA SER A 44 4.57 -5.42 1.38
C SER A 44 3.10 -5.43 1.81
N SER A 45 2.61 -6.59 2.23
CA SER A 45 1.28 -6.75 2.84
C SER A 45 1.15 -6.08 4.21
N ASP A 46 2.28 -5.76 4.84
CA ASP A 46 2.31 -5.15 6.18
C ASP A 46 2.16 -3.63 6.13
N CYS A 47 2.14 -3.03 4.92
CA CYS A 47 1.94 -1.61 4.70
C CYS A 47 0.57 -1.32 4.10
N ARG A 48 0.10 -0.08 4.27
CA ARG A 48 -1.01 0.46 3.48
C ARG A 48 -0.55 1.68 2.70
N CYS A 49 -1.06 1.78 1.48
CA CYS A 49 -0.93 2.99 0.68
C CYS A 49 -2.12 3.90 0.97
N VAL A 50 -1.89 5.15 1.34
CA VAL A 50 -2.94 6.17 1.54
C VAL A 50 -2.86 7.17 0.39
N PRO A 51 -3.87 7.24 -0.49
CA PRO A 51 -3.89 8.21 -1.59
C PRO A 51 -4.00 9.63 -1.06
N VAL A 52 -3.09 10.48 -1.53
CA VAL A 52 -3.19 11.95 -1.45
C VAL A 52 -3.70 12.55 -2.77
N GLY A 53 -3.62 11.76 -3.84
CA GLY A 53 -4.17 12.05 -5.16
C GLY A 53 -4.69 10.78 -5.81
N LEU A 54 -5.33 10.93 -6.97
CA LEU A 54 -5.93 9.83 -7.73
C LEU A 54 -4.98 8.67 -8.03
N PHE A 55 -3.72 8.99 -8.33
CA PHE A 55 -2.71 8.00 -8.74
C PHE A 55 -1.49 7.94 -7.81
N VAL A 56 -1.47 8.78 -6.77
CA VAL A 56 -0.32 8.92 -5.88
C VAL A 56 -0.77 8.93 -4.42
N GLY A 57 -0.08 8.13 -3.62
CA GLY A 57 -0.27 8.02 -2.20
C GLY A 57 1.07 7.95 -1.48
N TYR A 58 0.99 7.77 -0.17
CA TYR A 58 2.14 7.50 0.66
C TYR A 58 1.94 6.18 1.42
N CYS A 59 3.05 5.48 1.62
CA CYS A 59 3.12 4.29 2.43
C CYS A 59 3.08 4.65 3.91
N ILE A 60 2.26 3.95 4.67
CA ILE A 60 2.31 3.96 6.13
C ILE A 60 2.17 2.55 6.68
N TYR A 61 2.77 2.34 7.85
CA TYR A 61 2.41 1.21 8.68
C TYR A 61 0.93 1.36 9.11
N PRO A 62 0.20 0.24 9.22
CA PRO A 62 -1.14 0.23 9.80
C PRO A 62 -1.13 0.48 11.32
N THR A 63 -0.10 1.14 11.88
CA THR A 63 0.05 1.47 13.30
C THR A 63 -1.11 2.36 13.75
N GLY A 64 -2.14 1.71 14.29
CA GLY A 64 -3.42 2.32 14.60
C GLY A 64 -4.25 2.55 13.35
N LEU A 65 -5.04 1.55 12.95
CA LEU A 65 -6.14 1.68 11.97
C LEU A 65 -6.95 2.98 12.16
N SER A 66 -7.08 3.45 13.40
CA SER A 66 -7.70 4.73 13.77
C SER A 66 -7.02 5.95 13.14
N ALA A 67 -5.69 6.03 13.12
CA ALA A 67 -4.98 7.18 12.55
C ALA A 67 -5.11 7.25 11.03
N ALA A 68 -4.96 6.10 10.35
CA ALA A 68 -5.16 6.00 8.91
C ALA A 68 -6.63 6.26 8.53
N ALA A 69 -7.59 5.69 9.28
CA ALA A 69 -9.02 5.92 9.06
C ALA A 69 -9.38 7.40 9.26
N LYS A 70 -8.81 8.06 10.26
CA LYS A 70 -9.00 9.49 10.50
C LYS A 70 -8.45 10.33 9.36
N MET A 71 -7.28 9.99 8.81
CA MET A 71 -6.73 10.68 7.63
C MET A 71 -7.62 10.51 6.39
N ILE A 72 -8.26 9.35 6.22
CA ILE A 72 -9.21 9.09 5.12
C ILE A 72 -10.50 9.89 5.32
N ASP A 73 -11.05 9.91 6.53
CA ASP A 73 -12.25 10.67 6.88
C ASP A 73 -12.03 12.17 6.69
N GLU A 74 -10.86 12.69 7.10
CA GLU A 74 -10.48 14.09 6.92
C GLU A 74 -10.18 14.47 5.47
N HIS A 75 -9.84 13.50 4.60
CA HIS A 75 -9.51 13.81 3.21
C HIS A 75 -10.76 14.24 2.42
N PRO A 76 -10.74 15.41 1.75
CA PRO A 76 -11.93 15.99 1.13
C PRO A 76 -12.50 15.12 0.01
N ASN A 77 -11.64 14.35 -0.68
CA ASN A 77 -12.03 13.52 -1.82
C ASN A 77 -12.01 12.02 -1.55
N LEU A 78 -11.62 11.55 -0.35
CA LEU A 78 -11.74 10.12 -0.05
C LEU A 78 -13.10 9.80 0.52
N CYS A 79 -13.56 8.60 0.23
CA CYS A 79 -14.90 8.16 0.60
C CYS A 79 -14.98 6.67 0.81
N GLN A 80 -15.83 6.24 1.74
CA GLN A 80 -16.27 4.86 1.86
C GLN A 80 -17.63 4.64 1.15
N SER A 81 -18.42 5.71 1.05
CA SER A 81 -19.78 5.72 0.50
C SER A 81 -20.08 6.94 -0.37
N HIS A 82 -21.14 6.87 -1.17
CA HIS A 82 -21.57 7.99 -2.02
C HIS A 82 -22.13 9.16 -1.19
N GLU A 83 -22.80 8.85 -0.08
CA GLU A 83 -23.35 9.84 0.84
C GLU A 83 -22.24 10.70 1.45
N GLU A 84 -21.08 10.11 1.73
CA GLU A 84 -19.93 10.82 2.25
C GLU A 84 -19.41 11.87 1.25
N CYS A 85 -19.35 11.53 -0.05
CA CYS A 85 -19.00 12.50 -1.08
C CYS A 85 -19.99 13.67 -1.14
N MET A 86 -21.29 13.38 -1.00
CA MET A 86 -22.33 14.43 -0.97
C MET A 86 -22.19 15.32 0.27
N LYS A 87 -21.93 14.73 1.45
CA LYS A 87 -21.69 15.47 2.70
C LYS A 87 -20.44 16.34 2.62
N LYS A 88 -19.37 15.83 2.01
CA LYS A 88 -18.10 16.54 1.80
C LYS A 88 -18.18 17.60 0.69
N GLY A 89 -19.19 17.53 -0.18
CA GLY A 89 -19.34 18.41 -1.35
C GLY A 89 -18.30 18.17 -2.44
N SER A 90 -17.51 17.10 -2.36
CA SER A 90 -16.46 16.73 -3.32
C SER A 90 -16.98 15.92 -4.51
N GLY A 91 -18.24 15.49 -4.46
CA GLY A 91 -18.88 14.73 -5.53
C GLY A 91 -20.22 14.14 -5.10
N ASN A 92 -20.78 13.29 -5.96
CA ASN A 92 -22.01 12.54 -5.66
C ASN A 92 -21.83 11.02 -5.87
N PHE A 93 -20.65 10.59 -6.31
CA PHE A 93 -20.30 9.20 -6.59
C PHE A 93 -18.96 8.86 -5.95
N CYS A 94 -18.89 7.72 -5.28
CA CYS A 94 -17.66 7.21 -4.70
C CYS A 94 -17.12 6.07 -5.56
N ALA A 95 -16.05 6.32 -6.31
CA ALA A 95 -15.39 5.31 -7.13
C ALA A 95 -14.34 4.57 -6.29
N ARG A 96 -14.62 3.32 -5.93
CA ARG A 96 -13.69 2.48 -5.16
C ARG A 96 -12.49 2.08 -6.00
N TYR A 97 -11.31 2.06 -5.37
CA TYR A 97 -10.12 1.50 -5.99
C TYR A 97 -10.32 -0.02 -6.20
N PRO A 98 -9.84 -0.61 -7.30
CA PRO A 98 -9.94 -2.04 -7.57
C PRO A 98 -8.98 -2.89 -6.70
N ASN A 99 -8.52 -2.35 -5.56
CA ASN A 99 -7.50 -2.92 -4.70
C ASN A 99 -8.14 -3.42 -3.39
N HIS A 100 -8.07 -4.74 -3.11
CA HIS A 100 -8.66 -5.31 -1.88
C HIS A 100 -7.95 -4.91 -0.59
N TYR A 101 -6.77 -4.27 -0.66
CA TYR A 101 -6.11 -3.68 0.50
C TYR A 101 -6.68 -2.28 0.87
N MET A 102 -7.62 -1.74 0.07
CA MET A 102 -8.21 -0.42 0.24
C MET A 102 -9.74 -0.49 0.26
N ASP A 103 -10.35 -0.11 1.38
CA ASP A 103 -11.81 -0.15 1.57
C ASP A 103 -12.52 1.16 1.20
N TYR A 104 -11.77 2.14 0.69
CA TYR A 104 -12.23 3.46 0.33
C TYR A 104 -11.99 3.74 -1.16
N GLY A 105 -12.60 4.80 -1.65
CA GLY A 105 -12.55 5.26 -3.02
C GLY A 105 -12.29 6.75 -3.11
N TRP A 106 -12.43 7.26 -4.32
CA TRP A 106 -12.32 8.67 -4.62
C TRP A 106 -13.69 9.25 -5.01
N CYS A 107 -13.98 10.43 -4.51
CA CYS A 107 -15.19 11.16 -4.81
C CYS A 107 -15.09 11.80 -6.19
N PHE A 108 -16.16 11.64 -6.94
CA PHE A 108 -16.31 12.25 -8.24
C PHE A 108 -17.75 12.77 -8.42
N ASN A 109 -17.93 13.71 -9.34
CA ASN A 109 -19.24 14.19 -9.73
C ASN A 109 -19.74 13.39 -10.94
N SER A 110 -20.74 12.52 -10.76
CA SER A 110 -21.38 11.68 -11.79
C SER A 110 -21.93 12.44 -12.99
N GLY A 111 -22.13 13.77 -12.85
CA GLY A 111 -22.50 14.65 -13.96
C GLY A 111 -21.32 15.17 -14.79
N SER A 112 -20.07 14.90 -14.39
CA SER A 112 -18.87 15.28 -15.16
C SER A 112 -18.66 14.33 -16.35
N GLU A 113 -18.25 14.89 -17.49
CA GLU A 113 -17.87 14.10 -18.68
C GLU A 113 -16.75 13.08 -18.38
N GLU A 114 -15.93 13.38 -17.37
CA GLU A 114 -14.80 12.57 -16.89
C GLU A 114 -15.25 11.18 -16.38
N LEU A 115 -16.39 11.10 -15.69
CA LEU A 115 -16.94 9.83 -15.22
C LEU A 115 -17.57 8.99 -16.32
N ARG A 116 -18.10 9.62 -17.38
CA ARG A 116 -18.61 8.88 -18.53
C ARG A 116 -17.47 8.12 -19.20
N GLY A 117 -16.28 8.68 -19.26
CA GLY A 117 -15.07 7.99 -19.75
C GLY A 117 -14.63 6.82 -18.85
N PHE A 118 -14.60 7.02 -17.53
CA PHE A 118 -14.23 5.96 -16.58
C PHE A 118 -15.26 4.83 -16.50
N LEU A 119 -16.56 5.13 -16.54
CA LEU A 119 -17.64 4.13 -16.53
C LEU A 119 -17.81 3.43 -17.88
N ALA A 120 -17.38 4.06 -18.99
CA ALA A 120 -17.39 3.45 -20.31
C ALA A 120 -16.25 2.43 -20.53
N MET A 121 -15.26 2.33 -19.62
CA MET A 121 -14.27 1.26 -19.67
C MET A 121 -14.96 -0.09 -19.42
N PRO A 122 -14.91 -1.04 -20.38
CA PRO A 122 -15.51 -2.35 -20.18
C PRO A 122 -14.85 -3.07 -19.01
N ARG A 123 -15.65 -3.65 -18.10
CA ARG A 123 -15.22 -4.61 -17.06
C ARG A 123 -14.69 -5.94 -17.64
N ALA A 124 -14.20 -5.94 -18.89
CA ALA A 124 -13.81 -7.11 -19.64
C ALA A 124 -12.31 -7.40 -19.52
N ILE A 125 -11.77 -7.41 -18.31
CA ILE A 125 -10.53 -8.15 -17.98
C ILE A 125 -10.76 -8.81 -16.61
N SER A 126 -11.73 -9.72 -16.56
CA SER A 126 -11.74 -10.82 -15.61
C SER A 126 -11.57 -12.07 -16.45
N LYS A 127 -10.33 -12.58 -16.53
CA LYS A 127 -10.01 -13.93 -17.01
C LYS A 127 -9.59 -14.74 -15.81
#